data_AF-A0A382EIM7-F1
#
_entry.id   AF-A0A382EIM7-F1
#
_cell.length_a   1.000
_cell.length_b   1.000
_cell.length_c   1.000
_cell.angle_alpha   90.00
_cell.angle_beta   90.00
_cell.angle_gamma   90.00
#
_symmetry.space_group_name_H-M   'P 1'
#
loop_
_entity.id
_entity.type
_entity.pdbx_description
1 polymer ?
#
loop_
_entity_poly.entity_id
_entity_poly.type
_entity_poly.pdbx_seq_one_letter_code
_entity_poly.pdbx_strand_id
1 'polypeptide(L)'
;YKTRLEPTNKKLLLFYTLSIGVFSKYFVLIPSVYIGVNAPAIFQIFSTFTYAAIFLLYSIGQKNNSYKILFYIFVFMEMGSSFLVLSKEYLYMSIIFASFVVFFYSKNLKNIIFVGLISGILYITIVQNLFLVLRNIGEGNFGITSTEQLENAFDTARTITDGTSNGETIASFQAWWDRLSYAKYQGYAIEAYDMGYPGETFKQFKYIFIPRLIYPDKPNLNPGAAYNNLVQGSFFEKAPNSTGPGLFIEAYWNGGWRYVIITIIYFALLLFYFSKIVVKNLKEKNYIILMLAVNAIYIGRGIDDWFVGRYGGFIFNMVILYLFHVFIYKTLETIFNTTKIKLNE
;
A
#
# COMPACT_ATOMS: atom_id res chain seq x y z
N TYR A 1 -4.94 18.27 34.14
CA TYR A 1 -6.05 17.29 34.02
C TYR A 1 -5.70 16.21 33.01
N LYS A 2 -5.26 15.03 33.46
CA LYS A 2 -5.17 13.83 32.61
C LYS A 2 -6.57 13.21 32.60
N THR A 3 -7.42 13.63 31.66
CA THR A 3 -8.63 12.87 31.34
C THR A 3 -8.16 11.51 30.84
N ARG A 4 -8.30 10.49 31.70
CA ARG A 4 -7.96 9.11 31.37
C ARG A 4 -8.95 8.69 30.29
N LEU A 5 -8.54 8.76 29.03
CA LEU A 5 -9.35 8.28 27.91
C LEU A 5 -9.83 6.87 28.25
N GLU A 6 -11.14 6.65 28.15
CA GLU A 6 -11.70 5.34 28.38
C GLU A 6 -11.04 4.32 27.45
N PRO A 7 -10.73 3.10 27.95
CA PRO A 7 -10.07 2.09 27.15
C PRO A 7 -10.95 1.74 25.94
N THR A 8 -10.36 1.78 24.74
CA THR A 8 -11.07 1.48 23.50
C THR A 8 -11.74 0.11 23.54
N ASN A 9 -13.02 0.03 23.18
CA ASN A 9 -13.70 -1.25 22.99
C ASN A 9 -13.15 -1.97 21.75
N LYS A 10 -12.19 -2.87 21.97
CA LYS A 10 -11.49 -3.61 20.91
C LYS A 10 -12.41 -4.45 20.03
N LYS A 11 -13.47 -5.04 20.59
CA LYS A 11 -14.41 -5.89 19.84
C LYS A 11 -15.27 -5.04 18.90
N LEU A 12 -15.76 -3.90 19.39
CA LEU A 12 -16.49 -2.94 18.55
C LEU A 12 -15.58 -2.37 17.44
N LEU A 13 -14.33 -2.03 17.78
CA LEU A 13 -13.39 -1.51 16.79
C LEU A 13 -13.04 -2.59 15.75
N LEU A 14 -12.85 -3.84 16.19
CA LEU A 14 -12.63 -4.96 15.28
C LEU A 14 -13.80 -5.12 14.31
N PHE A 15 -15.04 -5.15 14.83
CA PHE A 15 -16.24 -5.21 14.00
C PHE A 15 -16.28 -4.07 12.99
N TYR A 16 -16.07 -2.83 13.43
CA TYR A 16 -16.04 -1.65 12.56
C TYR A 16 -14.98 -1.76 11.44
N THR A 17 -13.74 -2.10 11.81
CA THR A 17 -12.63 -2.23 10.85
C THR A 17 -12.83 -3.38 9.86
N LEU A 18 -13.40 -4.51 10.31
CA LEU A 18 -13.76 -5.62 9.43
C LEU A 18 -14.89 -5.21 8.48
N SER A 19 -15.97 -4.61 8.98
CA SER A 19 -17.09 -4.19 8.15
C SER A 19 -16.64 -3.26 7.03
N ILE A 20 -15.88 -2.21 7.34
CA ILE A 20 -15.42 -1.25 6.32
C ILE A 20 -14.33 -1.84 5.43
N GLY A 21 -13.33 -2.49 6.03
CA GLY A 21 -12.17 -3.01 5.31
C GLY A 21 -12.53 -4.16 4.37
N VAL A 22 -13.26 -5.15 4.88
CA VAL A 22 -13.69 -6.33 4.10
C VAL A 22 -14.69 -5.90 3.02
N PHE A 23 -15.66 -5.05 3.34
CA PHE A 23 -16.60 -4.54 2.34
C PHE A 23 -15.86 -3.82 1.21
N SER A 24 -14.99 -2.87 1.54
CA SER A 24 -14.26 -2.09 0.54
C SER A 24 -13.37 -2.97 -0.32
N LYS A 25 -12.67 -3.94 0.28
CA LYS A 25 -11.76 -4.81 -0.46
C LYS A 25 -12.48 -5.86 -1.30
N TYR A 26 -13.31 -6.69 -0.67
CA TYR A 26 -13.85 -7.90 -1.29
C TYR A 26 -15.13 -7.65 -2.09
N PHE A 27 -15.91 -6.62 -1.76
CA PHE A 27 -17.17 -6.33 -2.45
C PHE A 27 -17.07 -5.18 -3.44
N VAL A 28 -16.07 -4.30 -3.30
CA VAL A 28 -15.88 -3.16 -4.20
C VAL A 28 -14.61 -3.30 -5.03
N LEU A 29 -13.43 -3.31 -4.40
CA LEU A 29 -12.16 -3.28 -5.15
C LEU A 29 -11.95 -4.54 -6.01
N ILE A 30 -12.05 -5.73 -5.42
CA ILE A 30 -11.80 -6.99 -6.15
C ILE A 30 -12.76 -7.13 -7.34
N PRO A 31 -14.09 -7.00 -7.19
CA PRO A 31 -15.00 -7.05 -8.32
C PRO A 31 -14.73 -5.95 -9.36
N SER A 32 -14.38 -4.73 -8.93
CA SER A 32 -14.11 -3.63 -9.87
C SER A 32 -12.94 -3.94 -10.81
N VAL A 33 -11.92 -4.66 -10.32
CA VAL A 33 -10.79 -5.11 -11.14
C VAL A 33 -11.24 -6.11 -12.19
N TYR A 34 -12.07 -7.09 -11.82
CA TYR A 34 -12.57 -8.11 -12.76
C TYR A 34 -13.58 -7.57 -13.77
N ILE A 35 -14.37 -6.55 -13.41
CA ILE A 35 -15.35 -5.92 -14.30
C ILE A 35 -14.67 -4.85 -15.18
N GLY A 36 -13.42 -4.46 -14.88
CA GLY A 36 -12.70 -3.40 -15.60
C GLY A 36 -13.21 -1.99 -15.29
N VAL A 37 -13.87 -1.80 -14.14
CA VAL A 37 -14.37 -0.49 -13.69
C VAL A 37 -13.42 0.11 -12.67
N ASN A 38 -13.06 1.38 -12.83
CA ASN A 38 -12.22 2.07 -11.86
C ASN A 38 -13.01 2.35 -10.57
N ALA A 39 -12.69 1.63 -9.50
CA ALA A 39 -13.23 1.92 -8.18
C ALA A 39 -12.73 3.28 -7.65
N PRO A 40 -13.59 4.05 -6.94
CA PRO A 40 -13.16 5.27 -6.28
C PRO A 40 -12.00 5.02 -5.31
N ALA A 41 -10.99 5.91 -5.33
CA ALA A 41 -9.77 5.79 -4.51
C ALA A 41 -10.04 5.70 -3.00
N ILE A 42 -11.18 6.20 -2.52
CA ILE A 42 -11.58 6.09 -1.11
C ILE A 42 -11.68 4.64 -0.65
N PHE A 43 -12.12 3.72 -1.52
CA PHE A 43 -12.22 2.30 -1.18
C PHE A 43 -10.84 1.65 -1.01
N GLN A 44 -9.81 2.17 -1.68
CA GLN A 44 -8.42 1.75 -1.45
C GLN A 44 -7.91 2.18 -0.08
N ILE A 45 -8.33 3.36 0.40
CA ILE A 45 -7.98 3.80 1.76
C ILE A 45 -8.73 2.94 2.79
N PHE A 46 -10.02 2.69 2.58
CA PHE A 46 -10.82 1.87 3.48
C PHE A 46 -10.38 0.41 3.51
N SER A 47 -9.90 -0.15 2.41
CA SER A 47 -9.38 -1.52 2.38
C SER A 47 -8.17 -1.69 3.30
N THR A 48 -7.38 -0.65 3.57
CA THR A 48 -6.26 -0.73 4.53
C THR A 48 -6.72 -1.05 5.96
N PHE A 49 -8.02 -0.91 6.26
CA PHE A 49 -8.56 -1.27 7.57
C PHE A 49 -8.56 -2.78 7.82
N THR A 50 -8.39 -3.61 6.77
CA THR A 50 -8.14 -5.05 6.97
C THR A 50 -6.85 -5.26 7.77
N TYR A 51 -5.82 -4.43 7.61
CA TYR A 51 -4.60 -4.49 8.42
C TYR A 51 -4.84 -4.08 9.88
N ALA A 52 -5.74 -3.13 10.13
CA ALA A 52 -6.16 -2.77 11.49
C ALA A 52 -6.92 -3.95 12.15
N ALA A 53 -7.76 -4.64 11.38
CA ALA A 53 -8.45 -5.84 11.82
C ALA A 53 -7.47 -6.98 12.14
N ILE A 54 -6.44 -7.22 11.31
CA ILE A 54 -5.35 -8.18 11.58
C ILE A 54 -4.70 -7.89 12.94
N PHE A 55 -4.36 -6.61 13.21
CA PHE A 55 -3.79 -6.21 14.50
C PHE A 55 -4.74 -6.53 15.66
N LEU A 56 -6.02 -6.19 15.53
CA LEU A 56 -7.02 -6.38 16.58
C LEU A 56 -7.36 -7.85 16.83
N LEU A 57 -7.47 -8.67 15.78
CA LEU A 57 -7.68 -10.12 15.86
C LEU A 57 -6.57 -10.76 16.67
N TYR A 58 -5.30 -10.47 16.36
CA TYR A 58 -4.17 -11.01 17.12
C TYR A 58 -4.14 -10.47 18.55
N SER A 59 -4.42 -9.18 18.75
CA SER A 59 -4.46 -8.57 20.09
C SER A 59 -5.49 -9.22 21.01
N ILE A 60 -6.69 -9.52 20.50
CA ILE A 60 -7.75 -10.20 21.26
C ILE A 60 -7.40 -11.69 21.37
N GLY A 61 -6.80 -12.25 20.32
CA GLY A 61 -6.28 -13.60 20.21
C GLY A 61 -5.29 -14.00 21.32
N GLN A 62 -4.56 -13.04 21.88
CA GLN A 62 -3.68 -13.28 23.04
C GLN A 62 -4.42 -13.81 24.28
N LYS A 63 -5.71 -13.52 24.41
CA LYS A 63 -6.55 -14.00 25.53
C LYS A 63 -7.61 -15.02 25.11
N ASN A 64 -7.91 -15.11 23.82
CA ASN A 64 -8.98 -15.98 23.31
C ASN A 64 -8.51 -16.67 22.03
N ASN A 65 -8.37 -18.00 22.09
CA ASN A 65 -7.81 -18.78 21.00
C ASN A 65 -8.65 -18.72 19.71
N SER A 66 -9.97 -18.55 19.80
CA SER A 66 -10.84 -18.42 18.62
C SER A 66 -10.46 -17.22 17.76
N TYR A 67 -10.14 -16.07 18.38
CA TYR A 67 -9.68 -14.89 17.65
C TYR A 67 -8.28 -15.06 17.07
N LYS A 68 -7.44 -15.90 17.70
CA LYS A 68 -6.13 -16.26 17.17
C LYS A 68 -6.24 -17.15 15.93
N ILE A 69 -7.17 -18.10 15.91
CA ILE A 69 -7.49 -18.90 14.73
C ILE A 69 -8.05 -18.00 13.62
N LEU A 70 -9.00 -17.12 13.94
CA LEU A 70 -9.54 -16.14 13.00
C LEU A 70 -8.46 -15.23 12.41
N PHE A 71 -7.45 -14.84 13.18
CA PHE A 71 -6.29 -14.12 12.68
C PHE A 71 -5.58 -14.89 11.56
N TYR A 72 -5.25 -16.17 11.75
CA TYR A 72 -4.54 -16.95 10.73
C TYR A 72 -5.40 -17.18 9.49
N ILE A 73 -6.69 -17.48 9.67
CA ILE A 73 -7.64 -17.63 8.56
C ILE A 73 -7.73 -16.31 7.77
N PHE A 74 -7.87 -15.18 8.46
CA PHE A 74 -8.01 -13.88 7.82
C PHE A 74 -6.73 -13.47 7.07
N VAL A 75 -5.55 -13.69 7.65
CA VAL A 75 -4.26 -13.46 6.95
C VAL A 75 -4.15 -14.33 5.70
N PHE A 76 -4.53 -15.61 5.78
CA PHE A 76 -4.54 -16.50 4.63
C PHE A 76 -5.50 -16.01 3.53
N MET A 77 -6.71 -15.57 3.89
CA MET A 77 -7.66 -14.97 2.95
C MET A 77 -7.12 -13.67 2.32
N GLU A 78 -6.42 -12.83 3.08
CA GLU A 78 -5.81 -11.60 2.57
C GLU A 78 -4.68 -11.92 1.58
N MET A 79 -3.85 -12.92 1.87
CA MET A 79 -2.83 -13.41 0.95
C MET A 79 -3.46 -13.98 -0.33
N GLY A 80 -4.46 -14.87 -0.20
CA GLY A 80 -5.18 -15.44 -1.34
C GLY A 80 -5.84 -14.38 -2.22
N SER A 81 -6.49 -13.38 -1.61
CA SER A 81 -7.07 -12.25 -2.34
C SER A 81 -6.03 -11.43 -3.12
N SER A 82 -4.80 -11.34 -2.60
CA SER A 82 -3.72 -10.60 -3.25
C SER A 82 -3.19 -11.34 -4.48
N PHE A 83 -3.20 -12.68 -4.45
CA PHE A 83 -2.92 -13.52 -5.62
C PHE A 83 -4.00 -13.36 -6.69
N LEU A 84 -5.29 -13.34 -6.31
CA LEU A 84 -6.40 -13.15 -7.25
C LEU A 84 -6.30 -11.83 -8.02
N VAL A 85 -5.96 -10.73 -7.32
CA VAL A 85 -5.78 -9.40 -7.92
C VAL A 85 -4.44 -9.27 -8.66
N LEU A 86 -3.57 -10.27 -8.60
CA LEU A 86 -2.21 -10.22 -9.14
C LEU A 86 -1.45 -8.95 -8.68
N SER A 87 -1.65 -8.56 -7.42
CA SER A 87 -0.94 -7.44 -6.78
C SER A 87 0.14 -7.93 -5.80
N LYS A 88 1.40 -7.79 -6.23
CA LYS A 88 2.58 -8.12 -5.40
C LYS A 88 2.58 -7.27 -4.14
N GLU A 89 2.25 -5.99 -4.29
CA GLU A 89 2.17 -5.05 -3.18
C GLU A 89 1.22 -5.55 -2.08
N TYR A 90 -0.02 -5.91 -2.43
CA TYR A 90 -0.99 -6.36 -1.42
C TYR A 90 -0.58 -7.66 -0.73
N LEU A 91 0.09 -8.56 -1.45
CA LEU A 91 0.59 -9.81 -0.89
C LEU A 91 1.65 -9.53 0.18
N TYR A 92 2.68 -8.73 -0.14
CA TYR A 92 3.74 -8.42 0.81
C TYR A 92 3.26 -7.56 1.96
N MET A 93 2.34 -6.62 1.71
CA MET A 93 1.77 -5.82 2.80
C MET A 93 1.04 -6.72 3.80
N SER A 94 0.30 -7.72 3.35
CA SER A 94 -0.37 -8.70 4.22
C SER A 94 0.63 -9.50 5.06
N ILE A 95 1.71 -9.99 4.45
CA ILE A 95 2.76 -10.75 5.13
C ILE A 95 3.52 -9.89 6.15
N ILE A 96 3.96 -8.69 5.73
CA ILE A 96 4.73 -7.76 6.57
C ILE A 96 3.88 -7.31 7.76
N PHE A 97 2.62 -6.91 7.54
CA PHE A 97 1.74 -6.49 8.63
C PHE A 97 1.45 -7.63 9.60
N ALA A 98 1.14 -8.84 9.11
CA ALA A 98 0.92 -9.99 9.98
C ALA A 98 2.16 -10.29 10.83
N SER A 99 3.35 -10.30 10.21
CA SER A 99 4.63 -10.52 10.90
C SER A 99 4.92 -9.43 11.94
N PHE A 100 4.70 -8.16 11.58
CA PHE A 100 4.88 -7.02 12.47
C PHE A 100 3.94 -7.09 13.67
N VAL A 101 2.68 -7.50 13.47
CA VAL A 101 1.71 -7.70 14.56
C VAL A 101 2.16 -8.81 15.50
N VAL A 102 2.59 -9.97 14.97
CA VAL A 102 3.12 -11.06 15.79
C VAL A 102 4.34 -10.59 16.60
N PHE A 103 5.27 -9.89 15.97
CA PHE A 103 6.44 -9.31 16.65
C PHE A 103 6.05 -8.28 17.71
N PHE A 104 5.08 -7.42 17.43
CA PHE A 104 4.66 -6.37 18.36
C PHE A 104 4.27 -6.95 19.73
N TYR A 105 3.64 -8.12 19.75
CA TYR A 105 3.21 -8.81 20.97
C TYR A 105 4.23 -9.83 21.48
N SER A 106 4.89 -10.60 20.61
CA SER A 106 5.85 -11.64 21.03
C SER A 106 7.26 -11.11 21.33
N LYS A 107 7.61 -9.93 20.82
CA LYS A 107 8.96 -9.32 20.86
C LYS A 107 10.07 -10.18 20.27
N ASN A 108 9.73 -11.18 19.46
CA ASN A 108 10.71 -12.10 18.87
C ASN A 108 11.18 -11.62 17.48
N LEU A 109 12.37 -11.00 17.44
CA LEU A 109 13.01 -10.51 16.21
C LEU A 109 13.28 -11.62 15.18
N LYS A 110 13.51 -12.87 15.64
CA LYS A 110 13.77 -14.00 14.75
C LYS A 110 12.60 -14.24 13.79
N ASN A 111 11.37 -14.03 14.24
CA ASN A 111 10.18 -14.22 13.41
C ASN A 111 10.13 -13.20 12.25
N ILE A 112 10.46 -11.93 12.50
CA ILE A 112 10.50 -10.92 11.43
C ILE A 112 11.59 -11.26 10.42
N ILE A 113 12.80 -11.57 10.90
CA ILE A 113 13.93 -11.88 10.02
C ILE A 113 13.63 -13.11 9.18
N PHE A 114 13.12 -14.17 9.79
CA PHE A 114 12.77 -15.41 9.10
C PHE A 114 11.66 -15.21 8.08
N VAL A 115 10.57 -14.54 8.46
CA VAL A 115 9.48 -14.23 7.52
C VAL A 115 9.97 -13.31 6.41
N GLY A 116 10.82 -12.33 6.70
CA GLY A 116 11.42 -11.43 5.71
C GLY A 116 12.28 -12.17 4.70
N LEU A 117 13.17 -13.05 5.17
CA LEU A 117 14.03 -13.87 4.30
C LEU A 117 13.21 -14.81 3.41
N ILE A 118 12.26 -15.55 3.98
CA ILE A 118 11.39 -16.44 3.21
C ILE A 118 10.59 -15.66 2.19
N SER A 119 10.00 -14.53 2.58
CA SER A 119 9.21 -13.68 1.69
C SER A 119 10.04 -13.12 0.55
N GLY A 120 11.29 -12.72 0.83
CA GLY A 120 12.25 -12.25 -0.18
C GLY A 120 12.67 -13.35 -1.15
N ILE A 121 12.94 -14.56 -0.66
CA ILE A 121 13.26 -15.71 -1.53
C ILE A 121 12.04 -16.02 -2.41
N LEU A 122 10.86 -16.17 -1.83
CA LEU A 122 9.61 -16.43 -2.56
C LEU A 122 9.30 -15.32 -3.57
N TYR A 123 9.65 -14.06 -3.27
CA TYR A 123 9.53 -12.96 -4.21
C TYR A 123 10.33 -13.20 -5.47
N ILE A 124 11.63 -13.42 -5.29
CA ILE A 124 12.60 -13.52 -6.37
C ILE A 124 12.32 -14.76 -7.22
N THR A 125 12.01 -15.89 -6.60
CA THR A 125 11.91 -17.17 -7.30
C THR A 125 10.53 -17.41 -7.90
N ILE A 126 9.45 -17.15 -7.16
CA ILE A 126 8.10 -17.58 -7.52
C ILE A 126 7.21 -16.40 -7.87
N VAL A 127 6.98 -15.48 -6.93
CA VAL A 127 5.94 -14.45 -7.05
C VAL A 127 6.25 -13.50 -8.21
N GLN A 128 7.50 -13.11 -8.39
CA GLN A 128 7.87 -12.20 -9.47
C GLN A 128 7.54 -12.78 -10.84
N ASN A 129 8.00 -14.02 -11.08
CA ASN A 129 7.89 -14.72 -12.36
C ASN A 129 6.44 -15.12 -12.64
N LEU A 130 5.77 -15.71 -11.65
CA LEU A 130 4.37 -16.13 -11.75
C LEU A 130 3.47 -14.96 -12.17
N PHE A 131 3.62 -13.79 -11.54
CA PHE A 131 2.78 -12.63 -11.85
C PHE A 131 3.13 -12.00 -13.21
N LEU A 132 4.37 -12.12 -13.66
CA LEU A 132 4.76 -11.65 -14.99
C LEU A 132 4.10 -12.50 -16.07
N VAL A 133 4.16 -13.82 -15.91
CA VAL A 133 3.50 -14.78 -16.80
C VAL A 133 1.97 -14.56 -16.80
N LEU A 134 1.36 -14.50 -15.62
CA LEU A 134 -0.09 -14.32 -15.48
C LEU A 134 -0.60 -13.01 -16.09
N ARG A 135 0.20 -11.93 -16.03
CA ARG A 135 -0.15 -10.64 -16.64
C ARG A 135 0.06 -10.60 -18.15
N ASN A 136 0.94 -11.44 -18.70
CA ASN A 136 1.19 -11.51 -20.13
C ASN A 136 0.16 -12.38 -20.87
N ILE A 137 -0.48 -13.33 -20.17
CA ILE A 137 -1.51 -14.22 -20.74
C ILE A 137 -2.87 -13.53 -20.87
N GLY A 138 -3.21 -12.62 -19.95
CA GLY A 138 -4.37 -11.75 -20.12
C GLY A 138 -3.96 -10.57 -21.01
N GLU A 139 -4.56 -10.42 -22.19
CA GLU A 139 -4.40 -9.26 -23.08
C GLU A 139 -4.80 -7.94 -22.36
N GLY A 140 -3.92 -7.42 -21.49
CA GLY A 140 -4.11 -6.17 -20.76
C GLY A 140 -5.17 -6.16 -19.65
N ASN A 141 -5.97 -7.22 -19.47
CA ASN A 141 -6.99 -7.30 -18.42
C ASN A 141 -6.42 -7.88 -17.12
N PHE A 142 -6.48 -7.09 -16.04
CA PHE A 142 -5.98 -7.48 -14.72
C PHE A 142 -6.86 -8.57 -14.09
N GLY A 143 -6.30 -9.78 -13.92
CA GLY A 143 -6.90 -10.85 -13.11
C GLY A 143 -7.00 -12.19 -13.85
N ILE A 144 -6.97 -13.29 -13.10
CA ILE A 144 -7.22 -14.64 -13.65
C ILE A 144 -8.73 -14.80 -13.82
N THR A 145 -9.20 -14.88 -15.05
CA THR A 145 -10.63 -15.01 -15.38
C THR A 145 -11.09 -16.45 -15.63
N SER A 146 -10.16 -17.40 -15.82
CA SER A 146 -10.49 -18.82 -16.02
C SER A 146 -9.42 -19.77 -15.47
N THR A 147 -9.80 -21.03 -15.24
CA THR A 147 -8.90 -22.12 -14.83
C THR A 147 -7.87 -22.46 -15.92
N GLU A 148 -8.23 -22.27 -17.19
CA GLU A 148 -7.36 -22.50 -18.35
C GLU A 148 -6.21 -21.48 -18.42
N GLN A 149 -6.45 -20.21 -18.04
CA GLN A 149 -5.40 -19.20 -17.91
C GLN A 149 -4.40 -19.53 -16.79
N LEU A 150 -4.88 -20.16 -15.71
CA LEU A 150 -4.03 -20.60 -14.60
C LEU A 150 -3.12 -21.76 -15.05
N GLU A 151 -3.67 -22.74 -15.75
CA GLU A 151 -2.95 -23.91 -16.28
C GLU A 151 -1.88 -23.49 -17.29
N ASN A 152 -2.24 -22.64 -18.27
CA ASN A 152 -1.29 -22.07 -19.24
C ASN A 152 -0.18 -21.25 -18.56
N ALA A 153 -0.47 -20.58 -17.45
CA ALA A 153 0.54 -19.84 -16.69
C ALA A 153 1.50 -20.75 -15.92
N PHE A 154 1.00 -21.87 -15.39
CA PHE A 154 1.85 -22.88 -14.76
C PHE A 154 2.74 -23.59 -15.77
N ASP A 155 2.22 -23.90 -16.97
CA ASP A 155 3.00 -24.52 -18.04
C ASP A 155 4.05 -23.57 -18.63
N THR A 156 3.71 -22.29 -18.75
CA THR A 156 4.67 -21.24 -19.17
C THR A 156 5.74 -21.00 -18.10
N ALA A 157 5.39 -21.00 -16.81
CA ALA A 157 6.36 -20.90 -15.73
C ALA A 157 7.31 -22.11 -15.70
N ARG A 158 6.81 -23.29 -16.04
CA ARG A 158 7.59 -24.53 -16.12
C ARG A 158 8.60 -24.48 -17.28
N THR A 159 8.17 -24.07 -18.47
CA THR A 159 9.05 -23.91 -19.65
C THR A 159 10.14 -22.85 -19.47
N ILE A 160 9.86 -21.75 -18.76
CA ILE A 160 10.90 -20.76 -18.40
C ILE A 160 11.94 -21.35 -17.43
N THR A 161 11.52 -22.25 -16.55
CA THR A 161 12.41 -22.94 -15.60
C THR A 161 13.32 -23.96 -16.31
N ASP A 162 12.88 -24.49 -17.45
CA ASP A 162 13.59 -25.50 -18.25
C ASP A 162 14.66 -24.91 -19.20
N GLY A 163 14.96 -23.60 -19.12
CA GLY A 163 16.23 -23.03 -19.60
C GLY A 163 16.43 -22.91 -21.11
N THR A 164 15.37 -22.92 -21.93
CA THR A 164 15.47 -22.81 -23.39
C THR A 164 15.22 -21.38 -23.90
N SER A 165 16.16 -20.44 -23.67
CA SER A 165 16.25 -19.22 -24.49
C SER A 165 17.69 -18.64 -24.55
N ASN A 166 18.42 -19.00 -25.61
CA ASN A 166 19.84 -18.64 -25.85
C ASN A 166 20.06 -17.21 -26.40
N GLY A 167 19.37 -16.21 -25.85
CA GLY A 167 19.57 -14.81 -26.25
C GLY A 167 18.73 -13.79 -25.46
N GLU A 168 17.64 -14.23 -24.83
CA GLU A 168 16.82 -13.41 -23.94
C GLU A 168 17.38 -13.30 -22.52
N THR A 169 18.40 -14.09 -22.18
CA THR A 169 18.96 -14.20 -20.82
C THR A 169 19.66 -12.91 -20.36
N ILE A 170 20.32 -12.18 -21.26
CA ILE A 170 21.00 -10.91 -20.93
C ILE A 170 19.99 -9.77 -20.79
N ALA A 171 19.04 -9.65 -21.73
CA ALA A 171 17.99 -8.64 -21.66
C ALA A 171 17.06 -8.85 -20.45
N SER A 172 16.76 -10.11 -20.10
CA SER A 172 15.99 -10.45 -18.89
C SER A 172 16.78 -10.22 -17.60
N PHE A 173 18.09 -10.49 -17.57
CA PHE A 173 18.95 -10.18 -16.43
C PHE A 173 19.10 -8.66 -16.21
N GLN A 174 19.28 -7.90 -17.28
CA GLN A 174 19.35 -6.44 -17.21
C GLN A 174 18.01 -5.83 -16.80
N ALA A 175 16.89 -6.27 -17.38
CA ALA A 175 15.55 -5.85 -16.95
C ALA A 175 15.23 -6.26 -15.50
N TRP A 176 15.84 -7.33 -14.98
CA TRP A 176 15.77 -7.68 -13.57
C TRP A 176 16.60 -6.75 -12.71
N TRP A 177 17.82 -6.41 -13.14
CA TRP A 177 18.71 -5.47 -12.46
C TRP A 177 18.14 -4.05 -12.41
N ASP A 178 17.51 -3.59 -13.49
CA ASP A 178 16.86 -2.27 -13.60
C ASP A 178 15.65 -2.12 -12.67
N ARG A 179 15.11 -3.23 -12.14
CA ARG A 179 14.06 -3.22 -11.10
C ARG A 179 14.60 -3.16 -9.69
N LEU A 180 15.85 -3.55 -9.48
CA LEU A 180 16.55 -3.41 -8.20
C LEU A 180 17.28 -2.07 -8.11
N SER A 181 17.76 -1.56 -9.25
CA SER A 181 18.49 -0.31 -9.35
C SER A 181 17.66 0.76 -10.06
N TYR A 182 17.10 1.69 -9.28
CA TYR A 182 16.38 2.86 -9.81
C TYR A 182 17.33 3.94 -10.34
N ALA A 183 18.64 3.71 -10.33
CA ALA A 183 19.66 4.70 -10.70
C ALA A 183 19.44 5.25 -12.12
N LYS A 184 18.98 4.42 -13.06
CA LYS A 184 18.65 4.84 -14.43
C LYS A 184 17.55 5.91 -14.46
N TYR A 185 16.43 5.62 -13.80
CA TYR A 185 15.29 6.54 -13.71
C TYR A 185 15.65 7.80 -12.93
N GLN A 186 16.50 7.68 -11.91
CA GLN A 186 16.96 8.81 -11.11
C GLN A 186 17.95 9.70 -11.88
N GLY A 187 18.88 9.08 -12.61
CA GLY A 187 19.89 9.76 -13.41
C GLY A 187 19.27 10.65 -14.48
N TYR A 188 18.25 10.15 -15.19
CA TYR A 188 17.51 10.96 -16.18
C TYR A 188 16.95 12.25 -15.58
N ALA A 189 16.32 12.19 -14.40
CA ALA A 189 15.73 13.36 -13.75
C ALA A 189 16.79 14.39 -13.33
N ILE A 190 17.96 13.92 -12.87
CA ILE A 190 19.08 14.80 -12.52
C ILE A 190 19.63 15.48 -13.77
N GLU A 191 19.94 14.69 -14.81
CA GLU A 191 20.49 15.18 -16.07
C GLU A 191 19.53 16.16 -16.78
N ALA A 192 18.23 15.84 -16.81
CA ALA A 192 17.22 16.70 -17.38
C ALA A 192 17.18 18.08 -16.70
N TYR A 193 17.26 18.12 -15.35
CA TYR A 193 17.32 19.39 -14.63
C TYR A 193 18.60 20.17 -14.96
N ASP A 194 19.76 19.50 -14.94
CA ASP A 194 21.05 20.12 -15.18
C ASP A 194 21.19 20.64 -16.63
N MET A 195 20.48 20.02 -17.59
CA MET A 195 20.35 20.48 -18.97
C MET A 195 19.33 21.61 -19.19
N GLY A 196 18.64 22.07 -18.13
CA GLY A 196 17.65 23.15 -18.23
C GLY A 196 16.23 22.70 -18.56
N TYR A 197 15.91 21.41 -18.38
CA TYR A 197 14.58 20.82 -18.54
C TYR A 197 14.00 20.38 -17.17
N PRO A 198 13.62 21.32 -16.30
CA PRO A 198 13.07 20.98 -14.99
C PRO A 198 11.71 20.29 -15.10
N GLY A 199 11.45 19.40 -14.15
CA GLY A 199 10.16 18.77 -13.94
C GLY A 199 9.10 19.78 -13.53
N GLU A 200 7.84 19.42 -13.79
CA GLU A 200 6.68 20.30 -13.59
C GLU A 200 5.65 19.73 -12.59
N THR A 201 6.00 18.62 -11.94
CA THR A 201 5.08 17.87 -11.09
C THR A 201 4.71 18.64 -9.83
N PHE A 202 5.63 19.42 -9.23
CA PHE A 202 5.36 20.20 -8.03
C PHE A 202 4.34 21.33 -8.28
N LYS A 203 4.22 21.84 -9.52
CA LYS A 203 3.18 22.81 -9.89
C LYS A 203 1.77 22.23 -9.76
N GLN A 204 1.64 20.90 -9.75
CA GLN A 204 0.37 20.21 -9.59
C GLN A 204 -0.13 20.12 -8.14
N PHE A 205 0.69 20.53 -7.16
CA PHE A 205 0.34 20.48 -5.73
C PHE A 205 -0.99 21.18 -5.42
N LYS A 206 -1.28 22.31 -6.08
CA LYS A 206 -2.54 23.05 -5.93
C LYS A 206 -3.79 22.21 -6.21
N TYR A 207 -3.70 21.21 -7.08
CA TYR A 207 -4.85 20.39 -7.45
C TYR A 207 -5.20 19.35 -6.40
N ILE A 208 -4.33 19.07 -5.44
CA ILE A 208 -4.55 18.07 -4.38
C ILE A 208 -5.86 18.31 -3.63
N PHE A 209 -6.14 19.56 -3.28
CA PHE A 209 -7.30 19.97 -2.49
C PHE A 209 -8.61 20.02 -3.26
N ILE A 210 -8.56 19.77 -4.58
CA ILE A 210 -9.72 19.81 -5.46
C ILE A 210 -10.16 18.36 -5.75
N PRO A 211 -11.33 17.93 -5.26
CA PRO A 211 -11.89 16.63 -5.60
C PRO A 211 -12.18 16.51 -7.10
N ARG A 212 -12.01 15.31 -7.68
CA ARG A 212 -12.35 15.05 -9.09
C ARG A 212 -13.84 15.27 -9.40
N LEU A 213 -14.72 15.24 -8.38
CA LEU A 213 -16.14 15.58 -8.55
C LEU A 213 -16.34 17.05 -8.95
N ILE A 214 -15.51 17.95 -8.40
CA ILE A 214 -15.56 19.39 -8.68
C ILE A 214 -14.73 19.73 -9.92
N TYR A 215 -13.60 19.04 -10.12
CA TYR A 215 -12.74 19.22 -11.30
C TYR A 215 -12.43 17.87 -11.97
N PRO A 216 -13.31 17.41 -12.89
CA PRO A 216 -13.16 16.13 -13.58
C PRO A 216 -11.83 16.02 -14.33
N ASP A 217 -11.42 17.10 -15.02
CA ASP A 217 -10.21 17.19 -15.84
C ASP A 217 -8.92 17.41 -15.02
N LYS A 218 -8.97 17.16 -13.71
CA LYS A 218 -7.81 17.28 -12.82
C LYS A 218 -6.63 16.44 -13.36
N PRO A 219 -5.43 17.03 -13.46
CA PRO A 219 -4.25 16.33 -13.97
C PRO A 219 -3.92 15.09 -13.13
N ASN A 220 -3.30 14.11 -13.76
CA ASN A 220 -2.78 12.94 -13.06
C ASN A 220 -1.57 13.34 -12.20
N LEU A 221 -1.72 13.23 -10.88
CA LEU A 221 -0.70 13.58 -9.89
C LEU A 221 0.42 12.53 -9.75
N ASN A 222 0.24 11.36 -10.38
CA ASN A 222 1.23 10.28 -10.45
C ASN A 222 1.54 9.97 -11.92
N PRO A 223 2.32 10.82 -12.62
CA PRO A 223 2.54 10.73 -14.07
C PRO A 223 3.55 9.63 -14.45
N GLY A 224 3.55 8.48 -13.77
CA GLY A 224 4.62 7.49 -13.93
C GLY A 224 4.68 6.84 -15.32
N ALA A 225 3.55 6.69 -16.02
CA ALA A 225 3.56 6.26 -17.42
C ALA A 225 4.19 7.30 -18.36
N ALA A 226 3.88 8.58 -18.14
CA ALA A 226 4.45 9.67 -18.93
C ALA A 226 5.95 9.82 -18.68
N TYR A 227 6.38 9.73 -17.42
CA TYR A 227 7.79 9.73 -17.06
C TYR A 227 8.53 8.52 -17.64
N ASN A 228 7.94 7.33 -17.57
CA ASN A 228 8.54 6.14 -18.16
C ASN A 228 8.74 6.31 -19.67
N ASN A 229 7.80 6.92 -20.39
CA ASN A 229 7.95 7.21 -21.82
C ASN A 229 9.09 8.21 -22.11
N LEU A 230 9.29 9.22 -21.26
CA LEU A 230 10.42 10.15 -21.38
C LEU A 230 11.77 9.45 -21.20
N VAL A 231 11.85 8.59 -20.20
CA VAL A 231 13.03 7.76 -19.94
C VAL A 231 13.24 6.77 -21.09
N GLN A 232 12.19 6.09 -21.58
CA GLN A 232 12.30 5.13 -22.69
C GLN A 232 12.66 5.78 -24.03
N GLY A 233 12.20 7.00 -24.29
CA GLY A 233 12.68 7.78 -25.44
C GLY A 233 14.18 8.04 -25.40
N SER A 234 14.77 7.99 -24.20
CA SER A 234 16.21 8.14 -23.96
C SER A 234 16.94 6.78 -23.82
N PHE A 235 16.20 5.70 -23.54
CA PHE A 235 16.70 4.35 -23.34
C PHE A 235 15.77 3.32 -24.02
N PHE A 236 16.22 2.65 -25.08
CA PHE A 236 15.45 1.69 -25.91
C PHE A 236 14.80 0.49 -25.17
N GLU A 237 13.83 0.71 -24.29
CA GLU A 237 13.11 -0.31 -23.53
C GLU A 237 11.63 -0.39 -23.94
N LYS A 238 11.12 -1.62 -24.12
CA LYS A 238 9.75 -1.91 -24.59
C LYS A 238 8.73 -2.19 -23.47
N ALA A 239 9.05 -1.94 -22.20
CA ALA A 239 8.19 -2.36 -21.09
C ALA A 239 7.18 -1.27 -20.67
N PRO A 240 5.85 -1.48 -20.78
CA PRO A 240 4.86 -0.50 -20.33
C PRO A 240 4.72 -0.57 -18.80
N ASN A 241 5.60 0.10 -18.05
CA ASN A 241 5.50 0.21 -16.60
C ASN A 241 5.37 1.68 -16.18
N SER A 242 4.60 1.94 -15.13
CA SER A 242 4.58 3.26 -14.49
C SER A 242 5.76 3.34 -13.53
N THR A 243 6.70 4.26 -13.78
CA THR A 243 7.91 4.44 -12.95
C THR A 243 7.99 5.87 -12.43
N GLY A 244 8.61 6.05 -11.26
CA GLY A 244 8.86 7.35 -10.65
C GLY A 244 10.36 7.54 -10.37
N PRO A 245 10.86 8.78 -10.37
CA PRO A 245 12.23 9.07 -9.94
C PRO A 245 12.41 8.91 -8.42
N GLY A 246 11.32 8.84 -7.66
CA GLY A 246 11.32 8.86 -6.20
C GLY A 246 11.33 10.27 -5.63
N LEU A 247 10.84 10.40 -4.40
CA LEU A 247 10.42 11.70 -3.84
C LEU A 247 11.56 12.73 -3.78
N PHE A 248 12.78 12.29 -3.49
CA PHE A 248 13.94 13.18 -3.36
C PHE A 248 14.46 13.62 -4.74
N ILE A 249 14.48 12.71 -5.71
CA ILE A 249 14.97 13.01 -7.05
C ILE A 249 13.93 13.79 -7.85
N GLU A 250 12.63 13.55 -7.64
CA GLU A 250 11.59 14.43 -8.16
C GLU A 250 11.77 15.87 -7.65
N ALA A 251 12.09 16.03 -6.37
CA ALA A 251 12.34 17.35 -5.79
C ALA A 251 13.53 18.03 -6.47
N TYR A 252 14.63 17.29 -6.70
CA TYR A 252 15.77 17.80 -7.47
C TYR A 252 15.34 18.19 -8.90
N TRP A 253 14.60 17.32 -9.58
CA TRP A 253 14.14 17.58 -10.94
C TRP A 253 13.27 18.82 -11.06
N ASN A 254 12.48 19.16 -10.03
CA ASN A 254 11.60 20.34 -10.07
C ASN A 254 12.28 21.65 -9.62
N GLY A 255 13.38 21.60 -8.86
CA GLY A 255 13.94 22.82 -8.27
C GLY A 255 15.31 22.67 -7.61
N GLY A 256 16.08 21.68 -8.02
CA GLY A 256 17.44 21.40 -7.58
C GLY A 256 17.54 21.14 -6.07
N TRP A 257 18.73 21.38 -5.52
CA TRP A 257 19.04 21.16 -4.12
C TRP A 257 18.11 21.88 -3.13
N ARG A 258 17.61 23.06 -3.49
CA ARG A 258 16.66 23.80 -2.64
C ARG A 258 15.41 22.98 -2.38
N TYR A 259 14.84 22.36 -3.41
CA TYR A 259 13.63 21.56 -3.29
C TYR A 259 13.91 20.25 -2.55
N VAL A 260 15.08 19.64 -2.78
CA VAL A 260 15.52 18.45 -2.02
C VAL A 260 15.53 18.72 -0.51
N ILE A 261 16.15 19.82 -0.07
CA ILE A 261 16.22 20.19 1.34
C ILE A 261 14.82 20.38 1.94
N ILE A 262 13.94 21.10 1.24
CA ILE A 262 12.55 21.32 1.68
C ILE A 262 11.82 19.99 1.82
N THR A 263 11.96 19.10 0.83
CA THR A 263 11.32 17.78 0.82
C THR A 263 11.84 16.89 1.95
N ILE A 264 13.15 16.90 2.25
CA ILE A 264 13.73 16.18 3.38
C ILE A 264 13.14 16.67 4.70
N ILE A 265 13.08 17.99 4.92
CA ILE A 265 12.52 18.57 6.14
C ILE A 265 11.05 18.17 6.28
N TYR A 266 10.26 18.33 5.22
CA TYR A 266 8.85 17.95 5.22
C TYR A 266 8.64 16.48 5.56
N PHE A 267 9.36 15.58 4.87
CA PHE A 267 9.24 14.14 5.06
C PHE A 267 9.70 13.70 6.46
N ALA A 268 10.79 14.27 6.98
CA ALA A 268 11.29 14.00 8.32
C ALA A 268 10.29 14.42 9.41
N LEU A 269 9.70 15.62 9.29
CA LEU A 269 8.67 16.10 10.21
C LEU A 269 7.46 15.17 10.18
N LEU A 270 7.03 14.79 8.99
CA LEU A 270 5.90 13.90 8.78
C LEU A 270 6.15 12.54 9.47
N LEU A 271 7.26 11.87 9.18
CA LEU A 271 7.60 10.59 9.85
C LEU A 271 7.71 10.74 11.38
N PHE A 272 8.37 11.81 11.85
CA PHE A 272 8.57 12.05 13.28
C PHE A 272 7.23 12.22 14.02
N TYR A 273 6.35 13.10 13.54
CA TYR A 273 5.08 13.38 14.22
C TYR A 273 4.14 12.18 14.16
N PHE A 274 3.97 11.54 13.00
CA PHE A 274 3.10 10.37 12.88
C PHE A 274 3.60 9.22 13.76
N SER A 275 4.90 8.93 13.76
CA SER A 275 5.49 7.92 14.64
C SER A 275 5.24 8.23 16.12
N LYS A 276 5.49 9.48 16.55
CA LYS A 276 5.27 9.90 17.93
C LYS A 276 3.81 9.78 18.36
N ILE A 277 2.87 10.19 17.49
CA ILE A 277 1.42 10.10 17.75
C ILE A 277 0.97 8.64 17.85
N VAL A 278 1.38 7.79 16.90
CA VAL A 278 1.02 6.37 16.87
C VAL A 278 1.57 5.66 18.11
N VAL A 279 2.86 5.81 18.41
CA VAL A 279 3.50 5.18 19.55
C VAL A 279 2.88 5.63 20.88
N LYS A 280 2.60 6.93 21.03
CA LYS A 280 1.94 7.47 22.23
C LYS A 280 0.58 6.81 22.46
N ASN A 281 -0.29 6.81 21.43
CA ASN A 281 -1.63 6.26 21.55
C ASN A 281 -1.63 4.74 21.77
N LEU A 282 -0.73 3.99 21.12
CA LEU A 282 -0.61 2.56 21.35
C LEU A 282 -0.14 2.23 22.78
N LYS A 283 0.78 3.02 23.36
CA LYS A 283 1.18 2.90 24.78
C LYS A 283 0.02 3.17 25.72
N GLU A 284 -0.80 4.16 25.39
CA GLU A 284 -2.01 4.52 26.14
C GLU A 284 -3.20 3.56 25.89
N LYS A 285 -3.01 2.50 25.08
CA LYS A 285 -4.05 1.54 24.69
C LYS A 285 -5.24 2.18 23.95
N ASN A 286 -5.03 3.35 23.35
CA ASN A 286 -5.99 3.94 22.43
C ASN A 286 -5.81 3.31 21.04
N TYR A 287 -6.56 2.25 20.76
CA TYR A 287 -6.44 1.49 19.52
C TYR A 287 -7.16 2.13 18.34
N ILE A 288 -7.98 3.16 18.57
CA ILE A 288 -8.64 3.93 17.50
C ILE A 288 -7.57 4.52 16.55
N ILE A 289 -6.37 4.81 17.07
CA ILE A 289 -5.24 5.30 16.27
C ILE A 289 -4.82 4.34 15.15
N LEU A 290 -5.18 3.05 15.21
CA LEU A 290 -4.84 2.08 14.17
C LEU A 290 -5.39 2.49 12.81
N MET A 291 -6.53 3.17 12.75
CA MET A 291 -7.12 3.67 11.50
C MET A 291 -6.21 4.71 10.80
N LEU A 292 -5.45 5.48 11.59
CA LEU A 292 -4.41 6.37 11.09
C LEU A 292 -3.10 5.61 10.84
N ALA A 293 -2.71 4.73 11.77
CA ALA A 293 -1.40 4.09 11.77
C ALA A 293 -1.15 3.19 10.56
N VAL A 294 -2.16 2.39 10.16
CA VAL A 294 -2.04 1.49 8.99
C VAL A 294 -1.81 2.28 7.71
N ASN A 295 -2.49 3.41 7.59
CA ASN A 295 -2.34 4.33 6.48
C ASN A 295 -0.99 5.07 6.54
N ALA A 296 -0.53 5.44 7.73
CA ALA A 296 0.75 6.11 7.90
C ALA A 296 1.95 5.23 7.51
N ILE A 297 1.83 3.90 7.60
CA ILE A 297 2.87 2.97 7.13
C ILE A 297 3.08 3.08 5.62
N TYR A 298 2.04 3.40 4.84
CA TYR A 298 2.18 3.63 3.39
C TYR A 298 3.04 4.86 3.04
N ILE A 299 3.21 5.80 3.97
CA ILE A 299 4.16 6.93 3.81
C ILE A 299 5.58 6.39 3.74
N GLY A 300 5.97 5.55 4.70
CA GLY A 300 7.35 5.07 4.78
C GLY A 300 7.71 4.10 3.65
N ARG A 301 6.71 3.51 3.00
CA ARG A 301 6.89 2.55 1.91
C ARG A 301 7.25 3.21 0.57
N GLY A 302 6.58 4.30 0.21
CA GLY A 302 6.61 4.86 -1.15
C GLY A 302 7.77 5.81 -1.41
N ILE A 303 9.00 5.49 -1.00
CA ILE A 303 10.15 6.40 -1.17
C ILE A 303 10.46 6.64 -2.66
N ASP A 304 10.13 5.65 -3.50
CA ASP A 304 10.22 5.64 -4.95
C ASP A 304 8.99 6.26 -5.66
N ASP A 305 7.99 6.73 -4.90
CA ASP A 305 6.75 7.31 -5.44
C ASP A 305 6.86 8.83 -5.68
N TRP A 306 5.84 9.38 -6.34
CA TRP A 306 5.71 10.80 -6.63
C TRP A 306 5.32 11.60 -5.39
N PHE A 307 6.08 12.65 -5.09
CA PHE A 307 5.90 13.55 -3.96
C PHE A 307 4.47 14.08 -3.87
N VAL A 308 3.98 14.67 -4.96
CA VAL A 308 2.69 15.38 -4.98
C VAL A 308 1.52 14.44 -4.75
N GLY A 309 1.45 13.33 -5.50
CA GLY A 309 0.34 12.38 -5.37
C GLY A 309 0.38 11.56 -4.09
N ARG A 310 1.57 11.15 -3.63
CA ARG A 310 1.72 10.30 -2.44
C ARG A 310 1.72 11.07 -1.13
N TYR A 311 2.39 12.22 -1.07
CA TYR A 311 2.71 12.94 0.17
C TYR A 311 2.07 14.31 0.28
N GLY A 312 1.81 14.99 -0.83
CA GLY A 312 1.34 16.38 -0.80
C GLY A 312 -0.02 16.55 -0.12
N GLY A 313 -0.99 15.69 -0.45
CA GLY A 313 -2.32 15.69 0.17
C GLY A 313 -2.48 14.76 1.35
N PHE A 314 -1.42 14.03 1.67
CA PHE A 314 -1.51 12.89 2.56
C PHE A 314 -1.94 13.31 3.96
N ILE A 315 -1.32 14.34 4.52
CA ILE A 315 -1.60 14.80 5.88
C ILE A 315 -3.07 15.20 6.00
N PHE A 316 -3.54 16.04 5.06
CA PHE A 316 -4.91 16.55 5.07
C PHE A 316 -5.93 15.42 4.92
N ASN A 317 -5.75 14.56 3.91
CA ASN A 317 -6.67 13.46 3.64
C ASN A 317 -6.69 12.46 4.82
N MET A 318 -5.54 12.09 5.37
CA MET A 318 -5.49 11.13 6.47
C MET A 318 -6.03 11.69 7.77
N VAL A 319 -5.78 12.97 8.07
CA VAL A 319 -6.33 13.60 9.27
C VAL A 319 -7.85 13.70 9.17
N ILE A 320 -8.39 14.15 8.02
CA ILE A 320 -9.84 14.23 7.81
C ILE A 320 -10.49 12.85 7.89
N LEU A 321 -9.94 11.87 7.18
CA LEU A 321 -10.48 10.51 7.20
C LEU A 321 -10.40 9.92 8.61
N TYR A 322 -9.29 10.12 9.32
CA TYR A 322 -9.17 9.69 10.70
C TYR A 322 -10.24 10.33 11.60
N LEU A 323 -10.42 11.65 11.54
CA LEU A 323 -11.43 12.35 12.33
C LEU A 323 -12.85 11.87 12.00
N PHE A 324 -13.14 11.66 10.71
CA PHE A 324 -14.41 11.10 10.24
C PHE A 324 -14.67 9.70 10.82
N HIS A 325 -13.67 8.82 10.78
CA HIS A 325 -13.80 7.46 11.33
C HIS A 325 -13.88 7.45 12.86
N VAL A 326 -13.16 8.36 13.55
CA VAL A 326 -13.29 8.55 14.99
C VAL A 326 -14.72 8.95 15.34
N PHE A 327 -15.29 9.90 14.60
CA PHE A 327 -16.67 10.37 14.80
C PHE A 327 -17.69 9.24 14.64
N ILE A 328 -17.59 8.44 13.56
CA ILE A 328 -18.48 7.31 13.34
C ILE A 328 -18.31 6.27 14.45
N TYR A 329 -17.07 5.90 14.77
CA TYR A 329 -16.79 4.91 15.81
C TYR A 329 -17.38 5.32 17.16
N LYS A 330 -17.20 6.59 17.56
CA LYS A 330 -17.74 7.13 18.81
C LYS A 330 -19.27 7.21 18.81
N THR A 331 -19.88 7.50 17.68
CA THR A 331 -21.34 7.45 17.53
C THR A 331 -21.86 6.03 17.73
N LEU A 332 -21.25 5.03 17.09
CA LEU A 332 -21.60 3.62 17.28
C LEU A 332 -21.39 3.16 18.73
N GLU A 333 -20.26 3.52 19.33
CA GLU A 333 -19.96 3.21 20.74
C GLU A 333 -21.04 3.78 21.68
N THR A 334 -21.47 5.01 21.45
CA THR A 334 -22.53 5.66 22.23
C THR A 334 -23.87 4.93 22.05
N ILE A 335 -24.27 4.61 20.81
CA ILE A 335 -25.52 3.88 20.52
C ILE A 335 -25.54 2.51 21.22
N PHE A 336 -24.47 1.73 21.10
CA PHE A 336 -24.38 0.40 21.72
C PHE A 336 -24.31 0.45 23.26
N ASN A 337 -23.77 1.52 23.83
CA ASN A 337 -23.79 1.72 25.28
C ASN A 337 -25.17 2.15 25.78
N THR A 338 -25.89 3.01 25.06
CA THR A 338 -27.26 3.42 25.43
C THR A 338 -28.29 2.30 25.30
N THR A 339 -28.13 1.39 24.34
CA THR A 339 -29.04 0.23 24.17
C THR A 339 -28.91 -0.82 25.26
N LYS A 340 -27.78 -0.87 25.97
CA LYS A 340 -27.62 -1.71 27.17
C LYS A 340 -28.34 -1.18 28.42
N ILE A 341 -28.97 -0.01 28.35
CA ILE A 341 -29.62 0.66 29.49
C ILE A 341 -31.15 0.45 29.53
N LYS A 342 -31.76 -0.29 28.59
CA LYS A 342 -33.22 -0.59 28.62
C LYS A 342 -33.58 -2.04 28.29
N LEU A 343 -33.04 -3.00 29.04
CA LEU A 343 -33.58 -4.37 29.11
C LEU A 343 -33.58 -4.84 30.57
N ASN A 344 -34.30 -4.10 31.41
CA ASN A 344 -34.86 -4.53 32.70
C ASN A 344 -35.83 -3.43 33.15
N GLU A 345 -37.04 -3.48 32.59
CA GLU A 345 -38.28 -3.23 33.34
C GLU A 345 -39.27 -4.33 32.95
#